data_AF-A0A351YAG4-F1
#
_entry.id   AF-A0A351YAG4-F1
#
_cell.length_a   1.000
_cell.length_b   1.000
_cell.length_c   1.000
_cell.angle_alpha   90.00
_cell.angle_beta   90.00
_cell.angle_gamma   90.00
#
_symmetry.space_group_name_H-M   'P 1'
#
loop_
_entity.id
_entity.type
_entity.pdbx_description
1 polymer ?
#
loop_
_entity_poly.entity_id
_entity_poly.type
_entity_poly.pdbx_seq_one_letter_code
_entity_poly.pdbx_strand_id
1 'polypeptide(L)'
;TDVLSKELFSSLLNNRFTILYGLRRSGKTFFIKNMFLPFFRDQTNILCDCLDFEKLSRLGLKGDDEYLEYIKSRSFDVPFLILDEVSLFQNFPALFRLLKSFPETHFLLVSSVSIGYLDFLKRKKDSGLSFFYFSSLLFLDSEADFLDLKNDFLPSLRVLSSRVQK
;
A
#
# COMPACT_ATOMS: atom_id res chain seq x y z
N THR A 1 12.92 0.07 9.42
CA THR A 1 11.64 -0.66 9.43
C THR A 1 10.74 -0.19 10.55
N ASP A 2 11.24 -0.03 11.78
CA ASP A 2 10.48 0.54 12.90
C ASP A 2 10.00 1.98 12.65
N VAL A 3 10.88 2.83 12.13
CA VAL A 3 10.52 4.23 11.79
C VAL A 3 9.38 4.26 10.78
N LEU A 4 9.53 3.54 9.67
CA LEU A 4 8.50 3.47 8.63
C LEU A 4 7.18 2.89 9.15
N SER A 5 7.23 1.86 10.00
CA SER A 5 6.01 1.25 10.56
C SER A 5 5.25 2.25 11.45
N LYS A 6 5.98 3.03 12.27
CA LYS A 6 5.41 4.11 13.10
C LYS A 6 4.82 5.23 12.26
N GLU A 7 5.52 5.66 11.21
CA GLU A 7 5.03 6.73 10.32
C GLU A 7 3.79 6.29 9.53
N LEU A 8 3.80 5.07 8.98
CA LEU A 8 2.64 4.50 8.29
C LEU A 8 1.44 4.36 9.23
N PHE A 9 1.68 3.89 10.46
CA PHE A 9 0.64 3.75 11.47
C PHE A 9 0.03 5.11 11.84
N SER A 10 0.87 6.09 12.18
CA SER A 10 0.42 7.46 12.49
C SER A 10 -0.35 8.08 11.32
N SER A 11 0.12 7.89 10.09
CA SER A 11 -0.60 8.35 8.91
C SER A 11 -1.96 7.67 8.78
N LEU A 12 -2.02 6.35 8.94
CA LEU A 12 -3.25 5.57 8.79
C LEU A 12 -4.30 5.96 9.85
N LEU A 13 -3.88 6.35 11.07
CA LEU A 13 -4.80 6.88 12.09
C LEU A 13 -5.36 8.26 11.73
N ASN A 14 -4.55 9.12 11.11
CA ASN A 14 -4.91 10.51 10.84
C ASN A 14 -5.55 10.71 9.46
N ASN A 15 -5.44 9.72 8.57
CA ASN A 15 -5.87 9.82 7.18
C ASN A 15 -6.72 8.61 6.83
N ARG A 16 -7.83 8.85 6.15
CA ARG A 16 -8.65 7.75 5.62
C ARG A 16 -7.93 6.95 4.54
N PHE A 17 -7.01 7.58 3.80
CA PHE A 17 -6.29 6.94 2.71
C PHE A 17 -4.78 7.16 2.84
N THR A 18 -4.05 6.07 3.05
CA THR A 18 -2.58 6.05 3.06
C THR A 18 -2.09 5.14 1.95
N ILE A 19 -1.13 5.60 1.16
CA ILE A 19 -0.61 4.86 0.01
C ILE A 19 0.84 4.49 0.28
N LEU A 20 1.14 3.19 0.22
CA LEU A 20 2.50 2.65 0.23
C LEU A 20 2.86 2.17 -1.18
N TYR A 21 3.76 2.86 -1.86
CA TYR A 21 4.11 2.52 -3.24
C TYR A 21 5.60 2.25 -3.39
N GLY A 22 5.99 1.44 -4.36
CA GLY A 22 7.38 1.08 -4.60
C GLY A 22 7.52 0.13 -5.78
N LEU A 23 8.74 -0.09 -6.26
CA LEU A 23 8.99 -0.96 -7.42
C LEU A 23 8.41 -2.36 -7.22
N ARG A 24 8.18 -3.08 -8.33
CA ARG A 24 7.79 -4.48 -8.25
C ARG A 24 8.87 -5.26 -7.49
N ARG A 25 8.48 -6.22 -6.66
CA ARG A 25 9.39 -7.02 -5.81
C ARG A 25 10.23 -6.22 -4.80
N SER A 26 9.92 -4.95 -4.55
CA SER A 26 10.67 -4.16 -3.55
C SER A 26 10.50 -4.61 -2.09
N GLY A 27 9.78 -5.69 -1.83
CA GLY A 27 9.53 -6.24 -0.49
C GLY A 27 8.31 -5.67 0.25
N LYS A 28 7.43 -4.93 -0.43
CA LYS A 28 6.22 -4.33 0.19
C LYS A 28 5.34 -5.36 0.90
N THR A 29 4.96 -6.43 0.20
CA THR A 29 4.16 -7.53 0.77
C THR A 29 4.85 -8.17 1.97
N PHE A 30 6.17 -8.37 1.91
CA PHE A 30 6.95 -8.90 3.03
C PHE A 30 6.91 -7.94 4.22
N PHE A 31 7.16 -6.64 4.00
CA PHE A 31 7.11 -5.61 5.03
C PHE A 31 5.72 -5.52 5.67
N ILE A 32 4.65 -5.51 4.87
CA ILE A 32 3.28 -5.45 5.36
C ILE A 32 2.97 -6.66 6.25
N LYS A 33 3.26 -7.87 5.78
CA LYS A 33 2.88 -9.11 6.47
C LYS A 33 3.73 -9.39 7.71
N ASN A 34 5.03 -9.11 7.65
CA ASN A 34 5.98 -9.54 8.69
C ASN A 34 6.42 -8.41 9.61
N MET A 35 6.14 -7.15 9.27
CA MET A 35 6.58 -6.01 10.10
C MET A 35 5.41 -5.11 10.46
N PHE A 36 4.69 -4.58 9.47
CA PHE A 36 3.64 -3.60 9.74
C PHE A 36 2.42 -4.21 10.43
N LEU A 37 1.90 -5.36 9.95
CA LEU A 37 0.74 -6.00 10.57
C LEU A 37 0.97 -6.45 12.02
N PRO A 38 2.10 -7.11 12.36
CA PRO A 38 2.45 -7.38 13.76
C PRO A 38 2.55 -6.11 14.58
N PHE A 39 3.29 -5.10 14.10
CA PHE A 39 3.39 -3.81 14.77
C PHE A 39 2.02 -3.16 15.01
N PHE A 40 1.13 -3.16 14.01
CA PHE A 40 -0.21 -2.60 14.10
C PHE A 40 -1.05 -3.28 15.18
N ARG A 41 -0.97 -4.61 15.26
CA ARG A 41 -1.66 -5.43 16.29
C ARG A 41 -1.09 -5.20 17.69
N ASP A 42 0.22 -5.00 17.80
CA ASP A 42 0.85 -4.70 19.08
C ASP A 42 0.49 -3.29 19.58
N GLN A 43 0.30 -2.33 18.67
CA GLN A 43 -0.11 -0.97 19.02
C GLN A 43 -1.61 -0.82 19.28
N THR A 44 -2.45 -1.70 18.72
CA THR A 44 -3.90 -1.56 18.77
C THR A 44 -4.63 -2.89 18.92
N ASN A 45 -5.69 -2.92 19.72
CA ASN A 45 -6.65 -4.03 19.72
C ASN A 45 -7.68 -3.92 18.59
N ILE A 46 -7.36 -3.17 17.54
CA ILE A 46 -8.29 -2.84 16.47
C ILE A 46 -8.18 -3.87 15.36
N LEU A 47 -9.33 -4.31 14.83
CA LEU A 47 -9.38 -5.25 13.73
C LEU A 47 -8.81 -4.62 12.45
N CYS A 48 -7.85 -5.31 11.83
CA CYS A 48 -7.23 -4.92 10.57
C CYS A 48 -7.15 -6.15 9.67
N ASP A 49 -7.74 -6.06 8.48
CA ASP A 49 -7.70 -7.12 7.46
C ASP A 49 -6.76 -6.73 6.32
N CYS A 50 -6.18 -7.73 5.65
CA CYS A 50 -5.22 -7.54 4.57
C CYS A 50 -5.55 -8.45 3.40
N LEU A 51 -5.88 -7.83 2.26
CA LEU A 51 -6.24 -8.52 1.04
C LEU A 51 -5.12 -8.39 0.01
N ASP A 52 -4.62 -9.52 -0.46
CA ASP A 52 -3.52 -9.63 -1.41
C ASP A 52 -4.08 -9.98 -2.79
N PHE A 53 -4.11 -9.00 -3.70
CA PHE A 53 -4.71 -9.18 -5.02
C PHE A 53 -3.92 -10.15 -5.91
N GLU A 54 -2.60 -10.29 -5.72
CA GLU A 54 -1.86 -11.34 -6.42
C GLU A 54 -2.34 -12.73 -5.98
N LYS A 55 -2.59 -12.91 -4.68
CA LYS A 55 -3.13 -14.18 -4.16
C LYS A 55 -4.55 -14.43 -4.66
N LEU A 56 -5.42 -13.40 -4.66
CA LEU A 56 -6.79 -13.53 -5.17
C LEU A 56 -6.81 -13.88 -6.66
N SER A 57 -5.94 -13.26 -7.45
CA SER A 57 -5.79 -13.58 -8.88
C SER A 57 -5.39 -15.04 -9.11
N ARG A 58 -4.49 -15.59 -8.28
CA ARG A 58 -4.10 -17.01 -8.32
C ARG A 58 -5.24 -17.96 -7.92
N LEU A 59 -6.22 -17.49 -7.16
CA LEU A 59 -7.44 -18.25 -6.80
C LEU A 59 -8.52 -18.19 -7.90
N GLY A 60 -8.23 -17.55 -9.03
CA GLY A 60 -9.13 -17.48 -10.18
C GLY A 60 -10.05 -16.27 -10.19
N LEU A 61 -9.95 -15.36 -9.20
CA LEU A 61 -10.66 -14.09 -9.24
C LEU A 61 -10.03 -13.20 -10.32
N LYS A 62 -10.79 -12.91 -11.37
CA LYS A 62 -10.33 -12.18 -12.55
C LYS A 62 -11.27 -11.01 -12.83
N GLY A 63 -10.84 -9.84 -12.39
CA GLY A 63 -11.50 -8.59 -12.75
C GLY A 63 -12.01 -7.82 -11.54
N ASP A 64 -12.28 -6.54 -11.79
CA ASP A 64 -12.55 -5.60 -10.71
C ASP A 64 -13.85 -5.93 -9.96
N ASP A 65 -14.91 -6.34 -10.66
CA ASP A 65 -16.19 -6.66 -10.04
C ASP A 65 -16.11 -7.91 -9.12
N GLU A 66 -15.34 -8.93 -9.51
CA GLU A 66 -15.09 -10.10 -8.66
C GLU A 66 -14.29 -9.74 -7.40
N TYR A 67 -13.28 -8.86 -7.52
CA TYR A 67 -12.59 -8.32 -6.36
C TYR A 67 -13.54 -7.51 -5.46
N LEU A 68 -14.41 -6.67 -6.05
CA LEU A 68 -15.39 -5.89 -5.30
C LEU A 68 -16.32 -6.77 -4.48
N GLU A 69 -16.88 -7.81 -5.10
CA GLU A 69 -17.78 -8.76 -4.42
C GLU A 69 -17.05 -9.53 -3.34
N TYR A 70 -15.84 -10.01 -3.62
CA TYR A 70 -15.03 -10.73 -2.64
C TYR A 70 -14.75 -9.86 -1.40
N ILE A 71 -14.33 -8.61 -1.59
CA ILE A 71 -14.03 -7.68 -0.48
C ILE A 71 -15.29 -7.39 0.32
N LYS A 72 -16.41 -7.10 -0.34
CA LYS A 72 -17.70 -6.86 0.34
C LYS A 72 -18.18 -8.06 1.15
N SER A 73 -17.93 -9.28 0.68
CA SER A 73 -18.31 -10.51 1.39
C SER A 73 -17.46 -10.79 2.63
N ARG A 74 -16.22 -10.26 2.68
CA ARG A 74 -15.21 -10.58 3.70
C ARG A 74 -15.00 -9.48 4.72
N SER A 75 -15.14 -8.23 4.32
CA SER A 75 -14.63 -7.07 5.06
C SER A 75 -15.74 -6.22 5.68
N PHE A 76 -16.77 -6.85 6.26
CA PHE A 76 -17.80 -6.13 7.01
C PHE A 76 -17.19 -5.46 8.25
N ASP A 77 -17.34 -4.13 8.35
CA ASP A 77 -17.05 -3.33 9.54
C ASP A 77 -15.61 -3.40 10.10
N VAL A 78 -14.62 -3.61 9.24
CA VAL A 78 -13.22 -3.41 9.67
C VAL A 78 -12.87 -1.91 9.63
N PRO A 79 -12.39 -1.33 10.75
CA PRO A 79 -11.95 0.07 10.77
C PRO A 79 -10.69 0.30 9.95
N PHE A 80 -9.87 -0.74 9.73
CA PHE A 80 -8.67 -0.68 8.88
C PHE A 80 -8.64 -1.82 7.86
N LEU A 81 -8.40 -1.47 6.59
CA LEU A 81 -8.24 -2.43 5.51
C LEU A 81 -6.95 -2.16 4.73
N ILE A 82 -6.10 -3.17 4.63
CA ILE A 82 -4.91 -3.15 3.77
C ILE A 82 -5.25 -3.83 2.46
N LEU A 83 -5.02 -3.12 1.36
CA LEU A 83 -5.22 -3.59 0.00
C LEU A 83 -3.84 -3.71 -0.67
N ASP A 84 -3.33 -4.94 -0.81
CA ASP A 84 -1.99 -5.22 -1.33
C ASP A 84 -1.99 -5.52 -2.83
N GLU A 85 -1.09 -4.85 -3.56
CA GLU A 85 -1.00 -4.80 -5.02
C GLU A 85 -2.29 -4.29 -5.72
N VAL A 86 -2.78 -3.12 -5.30
CA VAL A 86 -3.96 -2.44 -5.91
C VAL A 86 -3.75 -2.05 -7.38
N SER A 87 -2.51 -2.07 -7.87
CA SER A 87 -2.19 -1.89 -9.30
C SER A 87 -2.80 -2.97 -10.20
N LEU A 88 -3.28 -4.08 -9.63
CA LEU A 88 -4.01 -5.12 -10.35
C LEU A 88 -5.46 -4.73 -10.69
N PHE A 89 -6.01 -3.68 -10.08
CA PHE A 89 -7.28 -3.11 -10.53
C PHE A 89 -7.10 -2.45 -11.90
N GLN A 90 -7.87 -2.91 -12.88
CA GLN A 90 -7.80 -2.36 -14.23
C GLN A 90 -8.64 -1.07 -14.36
N ASN A 91 -9.73 -0.99 -13.60
CA ASN A 91 -10.67 0.13 -13.63
C ASN A 91 -10.59 0.95 -12.33
N PHE A 92 -9.90 2.09 -12.39
CA PHE A 92 -9.80 3.01 -11.25
C PHE A 92 -11.16 3.43 -10.67
N PRO A 93 -12.17 3.80 -11.49
CA PRO A 93 -13.54 3.98 -11.00
C PRO A 93 -14.09 2.83 -10.16
N ALA A 94 -13.75 1.57 -10.46
CA ALA A 94 -14.18 0.42 -9.67
C ALA A 94 -13.52 0.42 -8.28
N LEU A 95 -12.20 0.62 -8.20
CA LEU A 95 -11.51 0.79 -6.92
C LEU A 95 -12.11 1.94 -6.10
N PHE A 96 -12.41 3.09 -6.72
CA PHE A 96 -13.05 4.19 -5.99
C PHE A 96 -14.47 3.85 -5.50
N ARG A 97 -15.25 3.09 -6.28
CA ARG A 97 -16.56 2.60 -5.83
C ARG A 97 -16.41 1.68 -4.62
N LEU A 98 -15.37 0.85 -4.57
CA LEU A 98 -15.02 0.05 -3.38
C LEU A 98 -14.78 0.95 -2.18
N LEU A 99 -13.84 1.89 -2.31
CA LEU A 99 -13.42 2.73 -1.18
C LEU A 99 -14.60 3.52 -0.63
N LYS A 100 -15.50 3.99 -1.51
CA LYS A 100 -16.73 4.70 -1.13
C LYS A 100 -17.76 3.82 -0.41
N SER A 101 -17.79 2.50 -0.64
CA SER A 101 -18.73 1.62 0.07
C SER A 101 -18.38 1.41 1.53
N PHE A 102 -17.20 1.86 1.98
CA PHE A 102 -16.78 1.81 3.39
C PHE A 102 -16.38 3.22 3.85
N PRO A 103 -17.36 4.07 4.22
CA PRO A 103 -17.12 5.47 4.59
C PRO A 103 -16.21 5.65 5.81
N GLU A 104 -16.32 4.74 6.79
CA GLU A 104 -15.60 4.80 8.07
C GLU A 104 -14.30 4.00 8.10
N THR A 105 -14.01 3.22 7.04
CA THR A 105 -12.79 2.41 6.96
C THR A 105 -11.62 3.26 6.49
N HIS A 106 -10.50 3.12 7.20
CA HIS A 106 -9.19 3.64 6.82
C HIS A 106 -8.45 2.61 5.97
N PHE A 107 -7.85 3.07 4.88
CA PHE A 107 -7.25 2.20 3.87
C PHE A 107 -5.75 2.42 3.76
N LEU A 108 -5.00 1.32 3.82
CA LEU A 108 -3.62 1.27 3.35
C LEU A 108 -3.58 0.64 1.96
N LEU A 109 -3.38 1.47 0.94
CA LEU A 109 -3.30 1.05 -0.45
C LEU A 109 -1.84 0.78 -0.81
N VAL A 110 -1.49 -0.48 -1.04
CA VAL A 110 -0.12 -0.88 -1.41
C VAL A 110 -0.07 -1.14 -2.90
N SER A 111 0.81 -0.44 -3.61
CA SER A 111 0.87 -0.49 -5.08
C SER A 111 2.29 -0.68 -5.57
N SER A 112 2.49 -1.60 -6.51
CA SER A 112 3.62 -1.48 -7.44
C SER A 112 3.44 -0.23 -8.31
N VAL A 113 4.54 0.43 -8.69
CA VAL A 113 4.47 1.69 -9.45
C VAL A 113 3.84 1.44 -10.82
N SER A 114 2.70 2.09 -11.04
CA SER A 114 2.31 2.65 -12.34
C SER A 114 2.23 4.16 -12.12
N ILE A 115 3.07 4.93 -12.82
CA ILE A 115 3.20 6.40 -12.65
C ILE A 115 1.83 7.09 -12.83
N GLY A 116 0.97 6.56 -13.70
CA GLY A 116 -0.39 7.06 -13.91
C GLY A 116 -1.31 6.95 -12.69
N TYR A 117 -1.12 5.94 -11.84
CA TYR A 117 -1.91 5.75 -10.61
C TYR A 117 -1.61 6.83 -9.56
N LEU A 118 -0.32 7.12 -9.36
CA LEU A 118 0.12 8.13 -8.40
C LEU A 118 -0.26 9.54 -8.86
N ASP A 119 -0.18 9.82 -10.16
CA ASP A 119 -0.56 11.13 -10.71
C ASP A 119 -2.07 11.37 -10.72
N PHE A 120 -2.88 10.32 -10.86
CA PHE A 120 -4.33 10.42 -10.69
C PHE A 120 -4.70 10.72 -9.23
N LEU A 121 -4.10 9.99 -8.28
CA LEU A 121 -4.37 10.17 -6.85
C LEU A 121 -3.82 11.51 -6.32
N LYS A 122 -2.64 11.96 -6.79
CA LYS A 122 -2.09 13.27 -6.46
C LYS A 122 -2.97 14.42 -6.95
N ARG A 123 -3.68 14.29 -8.08
CA ARG A 123 -4.61 15.31 -8.59
C ARG A 123 -5.88 15.44 -7.74
N LYS A 124 -6.17 14.48 -6.87
CA LYS A 124 -7.24 14.52 -5.87
C LYS A 124 -6.76 15.00 -4.49
N LYS A 125 -5.65 15.74 -4.45
CA LYS A 125 -4.86 16.12 -3.25
C LYS A 125 -5.66 16.69 -2.06
N ASP A 126 -6.83 17.27 -2.29
CA ASP A 126 -7.69 17.83 -1.23
C ASP A 126 -8.44 16.77 -0.39
N SER A 127 -8.12 15.49 -0.51
CA SER A 127 -8.86 14.37 0.10
C SER A 127 -8.18 13.71 1.32
N GLY A 128 -7.14 14.33 1.90
CA GLY A 128 -6.44 13.76 3.07
C GLY A 128 -5.65 12.48 2.72
N LEU A 129 -4.97 12.49 1.57
CA LEU A 129 -4.14 11.38 1.10
C LEU A 129 -2.70 11.51 1.60
N SER A 130 -2.17 10.44 2.20
CA SER A 130 -0.75 10.33 2.57
C SER A 130 0.01 9.38 1.64
N PHE A 131 1.25 9.72 1.29
CA PHE A 131 2.07 8.95 0.34
C PHE A 131 3.41 8.54 0.96
N PHE A 132 3.72 7.25 0.91
CA PHE A 132 4.96 6.65 1.40
C PHE A 132 5.63 5.83 0.31
N TYR A 133 6.89 6.15 0.03
CA TYR A 133 7.70 5.36 -0.89
C TYR A 133 8.44 4.24 -0.15
N PHE A 134 8.32 3.02 -0.67
CA PHE A 134 9.01 1.83 -0.19
C PHE A 134 10.10 1.41 -1.17
N SER A 135 11.34 1.80 -0.87
CA SER A 135 12.54 1.21 -1.45
C SER A 135 13.33 0.50 -0.35
N SER A 136 13.34 -0.81 -0.39
CA SER A 136 14.26 -1.59 0.42
C SER A 136 15.33 -2.17 -0.48
N LEU A 137 16.56 -1.67 -0.33
CA LEU A 137 17.75 -2.22 -1.01
C LEU A 137 17.98 -3.70 -0.67
N LEU A 138 17.39 -4.19 0.43
CA LEU A 138 17.48 -5.58 0.88
C LEU A 138 16.68 -6.57 0.01
N PHE A 139 15.84 -6.10 -0.92
CA PHE A 139 15.03 -6.93 -1.83
C PHE A 139 15.28 -6.61 -3.31
N LEU A 140 16.39 -5.94 -3.62
CA LEU A 140 16.82 -5.76 -5.01
C LEU A 140 17.68 -6.97 -5.39
N ASP A 141 17.09 -7.90 -6.14
CA ASP A 141 17.76 -9.12 -6.58
C ASP A 141 18.70 -8.86 -7.77
N SER A 142 18.70 -7.65 -8.36
CA SER A 142 19.53 -7.34 -9.53
C SER A 142 20.03 -5.88 -9.60
N GLU A 143 21.16 -5.67 -10.29
CA GLU A 143 21.65 -4.32 -10.65
C GLU A 143 20.66 -3.54 -11.52
N ALA A 144 19.80 -4.23 -12.27
CA ALA A 144 18.75 -3.61 -13.08
C ALA A 144 17.68 -2.92 -12.20
N ASP A 145 17.27 -3.56 -11.10
CA ASP A 145 16.30 -2.97 -10.16
C ASP A 145 16.88 -1.72 -9.46
N PHE A 146 18.21 -1.62 -9.34
CA PHE A 146 18.92 -0.45 -8.81
C PHE A 146 19.01 0.70 -9.84
N LEU A 147 19.20 0.36 -11.13
CA LEU A 147 19.22 1.33 -12.23
C LEU A 147 17.83 1.94 -12.47
N ASP A 148 16.76 1.15 -12.37
CA ASP A 148 15.37 1.65 -12.44
C ASP A 148 15.06 2.62 -11.27
N LEU A 149 15.59 2.33 -10.08
CA LEU A 149 15.51 3.21 -8.91
C LEU A 149 16.21 4.57 -9.12
N LYS A 150 17.32 4.60 -9.87
CA LYS A 150 18.03 5.85 -10.21
C LYS A 150 17.31 6.66 -11.29
N ASN A 151 16.73 5.99 -12.28
CA ASN A 151 16.12 6.66 -13.42
C ASN A 151 14.73 7.24 -13.12
N ASP A 152 13.97 6.63 -12.20
CA ASP A 152 12.59 7.05 -11.92
C ASP A 152 12.43 8.02 -10.71
N PHE A 153 13.47 8.33 -9.93
CA PHE A 153 13.25 8.82 -8.54
C PHE A 153 14.12 9.95 -7.96
N LEU A 154 14.81 10.77 -8.77
CA LEU A 154 15.83 11.70 -8.23
C LEU A 154 15.48 13.14 -7.77
N PRO A 155 14.23 13.66 -7.77
CA PRO A 155 13.97 14.94 -7.08
C PRO A 155 13.21 14.83 -5.75
N SER A 156 12.65 13.68 -5.36
CA SER A 156 11.64 13.63 -4.27
C SER A 156 11.98 12.76 -3.06
N LEU A 157 13.15 12.11 -3.04
CA LEU A 157 13.52 11.19 -1.96
C LEU A 157 14.05 11.95 -0.74
N ARG A 158 13.19 12.21 0.24
CA ARG A 158 13.62 12.14 1.66
C ARG A 158 13.88 10.67 1.96
N VAL A 159 15.08 10.19 1.61
CA VAL A 159 15.58 8.92 2.11
C VAL A 159 15.66 9.08 3.63
N LEU A 160 14.82 8.37 4.38
CA LEU A 160 15.07 8.14 5.80
C LEU A 160 16.23 7.14 5.89
N SER A 161 17.44 7.62 5.62
CA SER A 161 18.66 6.89 5.96
C SER A 161 18.81 7.03 7.47
N SER A 162 18.33 6.04 8.22
CA SER A 162 18.85 5.84 9.56
C SER A 162 20.35 5.61 9.40
N ARG A 163 21.15 6.60 9.79
CA ARG A 163 22.59 6.40 10.00
C ARG A 163 22.73 5.19 10.92
N VAL A 164 23.15 4.06 10.39
CA VAL A 164 23.85 3.06 11.18
C VAL A 164 25.23 3.66 11.41
N GLN A 165 25.36 4.44 12.48
CA GLN A 165 26.67 4.76 13.05
C GLN A 165 27.21 3.43 13.59
N LYS A 166 28.34 3.00 13.01
CA LYS A 166 29.22 2.01 13.64
C LYS A 166 29.78 2.58 14.94
#